data_AF-A0A914QIT4-F1
#
_entry.id   AF-A0A914QIT4-F1
#
_cell.length_a   1.000
_cell.length_b   1.000
_cell.length_c   1.000
_cell.angle_alpha   90.00
_cell.angle_beta   90.00
_cell.angle_gamma   90.00
#
_symmetry.space_group_name_H-M   'P 1'
#
loop_
_entity.id
_entity.type
_entity.pdbx_description
1 polymer ?
#
loop_
_entity_poly.entity_id
_entity_poly.type
_entity_poly.pdbx_seq_one_letter_code
_entity_poly.pdbx_strand_id
1 'polypeptide(L)'
;MKQIPGGFGARGIEGKIKACKYARENNKPFLGICLGMQCAATEFARNVCKIDGATSTEFWEEQNSDNLEGTPPAKELTPEQKIVITMLEHSGGDMGGTMRLGRRATEFLTTDCILYDLYGKNQSIEERHRHRYEINPAVVPKLTAAGLRFVGMGVDQTKNNGNISVSSIALLKIAREAIKDGEQGFINKVKKLCERGEETNTAVRMEMVELKDHPYFVGVQYHPEYTSHPLSPSPPFLGLILASSGQLQSFLDKTRVPSPVNLFHDVESTTKPTKFHYLPSAGNSSASLLTLNDNSKHHSSGADLKVPGLRQQPSPPGSENKPPVFTITEDHS
;
A
#
# COMPACT_ATOMS: atom_id res chain seq x y z
N MET A 1 8.84 -0.74 -11.84
CA MET A 1 7.81 -0.37 -10.84
C MET A 1 8.16 0.96 -10.19
N LYS A 2 7.18 1.69 -9.66
CA LYS A 2 7.41 2.83 -8.75
C LYS A 2 6.57 2.65 -7.50
N GLN A 3 7.20 2.74 -6.33
CA GLN A 3 6.53 2.77 -5.03
C GLN A 3 6.78 4.15 -4.41
N ILE A 4 5.72 4.79 -3.93
CA ILE A 4 5.85 6.04 -3.16
C ILE A 4 5.35 5.74 -1.74
N PRO A 5 6.26 5.67 -0.75
CA PRO A 5 5.88 5.43 0.63
C PRO A 5 5.25 6.69 1.24
N GLY A 6 4.72 6.51 2.45
CA GLY A 6 4.28 7.61 3.30
C GLY A 6 5.38 8.65 3.54
N GLY A 7 4.98 9.85 3.93
CA GLY A 7 5.87 10.94 4.29
C GLY A 7 5.08 12.09 4.92
N PHE A 8 5.79 13.12 5.36
CA PHE A 8 5.19 14.30 6.01
C PHE A 8 5.86 15.58 5.50
N GLY A 9 5.09 16.66 5.44
CA GLY A 9 5.53 17.98 5.00
C GLY A 9 5.72 18.14 3.49
N ALA A 10 5.94 19.38 3.05
CA ALA A 10 5.95 19.78 1.64
C ALA A 10 7.23 19.39 0.89
N ARG A 11 8.31 19.02 1.59
CA ARG A 11 9.60 18.70 0.97
C ARG A 11 9.52 17.46 0.07
N GLY A 12 9.88 17.63 -1.20
CA GLY A 12 9.94 16.56 -2.19
C GLY A 12 8.58 16.14 -2.78
N ILE A 13 7.48 16.80 -2.40
CA ILE A 13 6.12 16.49 -2.90
C ILE A 13 6.03 16.63 -4.41
N GLU A 14 6.53 17.73 -4.99
CA GLU A 14 6.50 17.93 -6.44
C GLU A 14 7.28 16.84 -7.21
N GLY A 15 8.36 16.32 -6.62
CA GLY A 15 9.08 15.16 -7.16
C GLY A 15 8.24 13.88 -7.15
N LYS A 16 7.51 13.64 -6.06
CA LYS A 16 6.58 12.51 -5.93
C LYS A 16 5.41 12.61 -6.91
N ILE A 17 4.80 13.79 -7.06
CA ILE A 17 3.74 14.06 -8.03
C ILE A 17 4.24 13.80 -9.46
N LYS A 18 5.43 14.28 -9.83
CA LYS A 18 6.05 13.97 -11.13
C LYS A 18 6.30 12.47 -11.32
N ALA A 19 6.65 11.75 -10.26
CA ALA A 19 6.82 10.30 -10.31
C ALA A 19 5.50 9.56 -10.56
N CYS A 20 4.39 9.99 -9.94
CA CYS A 20 3.04 9.50 -10.23
C CYS A 20 2.67 9.70 -11.70
N LYS A 21 2.89 10.91 -12.23
CA LYS A 21 2.63 11.27 -13.64
C LYS A 21 3.36 10.33 -14.58
N TYR A 22 4.66 10.16 -14.36
CA TYR A 22 5.46 9.25 -15.17
C TYR A 22 4.92 7.83 -15.14
N ALA A 23 4.52 7.33 -13.96
CA ALA A 23 3.99 5.98 -13.85
C ALA A 23 2.70 5.81 -14.68
N ARG A 24 1.76 6.76 -14.53
CA ARG A 24 0.49 6.82 -15.26
C ARG A 24 0.70 6.87 -16.77
N GLU A 25 1.56 7.76 -17.26
CA GLU A 25 1.75 8.00 -18.69
C GLU A 25 2.56 6.92 -19.40
N ASN A 26 3.34 6.12 -18.65
CA ASN A 26 4.22 5.10 -19.21
C ASN A 26 3.80 3.67 -18.85
N ASN A 27 2.56 3.48 -18.40
CA ASN A 27 2.01 2.19 -17.98
C ASN A 27 2.94 1.42 -17.03
N LYS A 28 3.57 2.13 -16.08
CA LYS A 28 4.48 1.51 -15.12
C LYS A 28 3.71 1.12 -13.87
N PRO A 29 3.79 -0.16 -13.43
CA PRO A 29 3.18 -0.58 -12.18
C PRO A 29 3.52 0.35 -11.02
N PHE A 30 2.49 0.81 -10.33
CA PHE A 30 2.54 1.84 -9.30
C PHE A 30 1.77 1.43 -8.05
N LEU A 31 2.38 1.67 -6.89
CA LEU A 31 1.73 1.59 -5.59
C LEU A 31 2.04 2.86 -4.78
N GLY A 32 1.00 3.65 -4.49
CA GLY A 32 1.06 4.81 -3.61
C GLY A 32 0.51 4.47 -2.22
N ILE A 33 1.30 4.69 -1.17
CA ILE A 33 0.90 4.37 0.21
C ILE A 33 0.75 5.67 1.01
N CYS A 34 -0.42 5.85 1.63
CA CYS A 34 -0.76 7.04 2.41
C CYS A 34 -0.52 8.32 1.56
N LEU A 35 0.54 9.08 1.86
CA LEU A 35 0.97 10.22 1.05
C LEU A 35 1.13 9.89 -0.46
N GLY A 36 1.52 8.66 -0.81
CA GLY A 36 1.61 8.23 -2.20
C GLY A 36 0.26 8.26 -2.93
N MET A 37 -0.83 7.86 -2.27
CA MET A 37 -2.20 7.96 -2.80
C MET A 37 -2.61 9.42 -2.96
N GLN A 38 -2.31 10.27 -1.98
CA GLN A 38 -2.56 11.71 -2.02
C GLN A 38 -1.82 12.41 -3.17
N CYS A 39 -0.56 12.05 -3.40
CA CYS A 39 0.23 12.54 -4.53
C CYS A 39 -0.38 12.09 -5.87
N ALA A 40 -0.86 10.84 -5.96
CA ALA A 40 -1.50 10.32 -7.17
C ALA A 40 -2.81 11.05 -7.49
N ALA A 41 -3.68 11.27 -6.50
CA ALA A 41 -4.91 12.04 -6.69
C ALA A 41 -4.63 13.49 -7.09
N THR A 42 -3.63 14.13 -6.47
CA THR A 42 -3.21 15.50 -6.81
C THR A 42 -2.64 15.58 -8.22
N GLU A 43 -1.80 14.63 -8.62
CA GLU A 43 -1.27 14.54 -9.98
C GLU A 43 -2.39 14.42 -11.01
N PHE A 44 -3.34 13.52 -10.75
CA PHE A 44 -4.45 13.25 -11.65
C PHE A 44 -5.38 14.46 -11.79
N ALA A 45 -5.68 15.14 -10.68
CA ALA A 45 -6.46 16.37 -10.67
C ALA A 45 -5.83 17.46 -11.55
N ARG A 46 -4.52 17.68 -11.43
CA ARG A 46 -3.77 18.67 -12.23
C ARG A 46 -3.74 18.29 -13.71
N ASN A 47 -3.34 17.06 -14.02
CA ASN A 47 -2.95 16.70 -15.39
C ASN A 47 -4.12 16.17 -16.23
N VAL A 48 -5.07 15.46 -15.61
CA VAL A 48 -6.22 14.85 -16.31
C VAL A 48 -7.46 15.71 -16.15
N CYS A 49 -7.81 16.10 -14.92
CA CYS A 49 -9.02 16.90 -14.66
C CYS A 49 -8.82 18.42 -14.86
N LYS A 50 -7.61 18.87 -15.21
CA LYS A 50 -7.26 20.27 -15.48
C LYS A 50 -7.60 21.23 -14.32
N ILE A 51 -7.46 20.76 -13.09
CA ILE A 51 -7.62 21.59 -11.90
C ILE A 51 -6.27 22.23 -11.60
N ASP A 52 -6.02 23.38 -12.23
CA ASP A 52 -4.79 24.13 -12.04
C ASP A 52 -4.63 24.58 -10.58
N GLY A 53 -3.45 24.40 -10.01
CA GLY A 53 -3.19 24.72 -8.60
C GLY A 53 -3.77 23.72 -7.59
N ALA A 54 -4.32 22.59 -8.04
CA ALA A 54 -4.76 21.50 -7.16
C ALA A 54 -3.63 21.07 -6.19
N THR A 55 -3.90 21.03 -4.89
CA THR A 55 -2.92 20.65 -3.86
C THR A 55 -3.62 20.20 -2.58
N SER A 56 -2.84 19.85 -1.55
CA SER A 56 -3.37 19.62 -0.20
C SER A 56 -3.46 20.94 0.58
N THR A 57 -4.37 21.00 1.55
CA THR A 57 -4.40 22.10 2.51
C THR A 57 -3.09 22.18 3.31
N GLU A 58 -2.52 21.04 3.69
CA GLU A 58 -1.22 20.95 4.37
C GLU A 58 -0.10 21.69 3.63
N PHE A 59 0.11 21.36 2.35
CA PHE A 59 1.23 21.91 1.59
C PHE A 59 1.00 23.37 1.23
N TRP A 60 -0.26 23.75 0.99
CA TRP A 60 -0.59 25.15 0.78
C TRP A 60 -0.35 25.98 2.04
N GLU A 61 -0.78 25.50 3.21
CA GLU A 61 -0.51 26.19 4.49
C GLU A 61 0.98 26.28 4.77
N GLU A 62 1.76 25.20 4.60
CA GLU A 62 3.22 25.20 4.82
C GLU A 62 3.96 26.14 3.86
N GLN A 63 3.52 26.25 2.61
CA GLN A 63 4.13 27.15 1.62
C GLN A 63 3.78 28.62 1.83
N ASN A 64 2.69 28.91 2.56
CA ASN A 64 2.16 30.25 2.76
C ASN A 64 2.12 30.67 4.23
N SER A 65 2.73 29.88 5.14
CA SER A 65 2.83 30.19 6.57
C SER A 65 3.84 31.31 6.84
N ASP A 66 4.85 31.44 5.98
CA ASP A 66 5.83 32.51 6.02
C ASP A 66 5.26 33.72 5.27
N ASN A 67 4.33 34.44 5.91
CA ASN A 67 3.95 35.79 5.47
C ASN A 67 5.17 36.70 5.62
N LEU A 68 6.07 36.69 4.63
CA LEU A 68 7.14 37.67 4.51
C LEU A 68 6.51 39.05 4.56
N GLU A 69 6.90 39.85 5.55
CA GLU A 69 6.41 41.20 5.74
C GLU A 69 6.54 41.99 4.43
N GLY A 70 5.40 42.47 3.90
CA GLY A 70 5.33 43.18 2.61
C GLY A 70 4.99 42.33 1.37
N THR A 71 4.72 41.03 1.50
CA THR A 71 4.14 40.23 0.41
C THR A 71 2.60 40.20 0.48
N PRO A 72 1.89 40.32 -0.65
CA PRO A 72 0.44 40.17 -0.66
C PRO A 72 0.06 38.73 -0.26
N PRO A 73 -1.03 38.54 0.48
CA PRO A 73 -1.45 37.21 0.91
C PRO A 73 -1.66 36.32 -0.31
N ALA A 74 -1.16 35.09 -0.22
CA ALA A 74 -1.35 34.10 -1.27
C ALA A 74 -2.85 33.92 -1.55
N LYS A 75 -3.21 33.80 -2.82
CA LYS A 75 -4.60 33.55 -3.22
C LYS A 75 -5.07 32.24 -2.57
N GLU A 76 -6.15 32.31 -1.81
CA GLU A 76 -6.75 31.15 -1.16
C GLU A 76 -7.15 30.08 -2.21
N LEU A 77 -6.98 28.81 -1.86
CA LEU A 77 -7.44 27.71 -2.68
C LEU A 77 -8.96 27.73 -2.82
N THR A 78 -9.44 27.60 -4.06
CA THR A 78 -10.85 27.29 -4.32
C THR A 78 -11.19 25.88 -3.79
N PRO A 79 -12.47 25.58 -3.50
CA PRO A 79 -12.88 24.25 -3.03
C PRO A 79 -12.43 23.11 -3.95
N GLU A 80 -12.44 23.32 -5.26
CA GLU A 80 -12.02 22.33 -6.25
C GLU A 80 -10.50 22.07 -6.25
N GLN A 81 -9.70 23.07 -5.87
CA GLN A 81 -8.25 22.94 -5.76
C GLN A 81 -7.81 22.21 -4.48
N LYS A 82 -8.68 22.08 -3.48
CA LYS A 82 -8.41 21.37 -2.22
C LYS A 82 -8.60 19.87 -2.44
N ILE A 83 -7.60 19.20 -3.01
CA ILE A 83 -7.66 17.75 -3.32
C ILE A 83 -7.55 16.90 -2.06
N VAL A 84 -6.73 17.35 -1.12
CA VAL A 84 -6.49 16.66 0.15
C VAL A 84 -6.75 17.65 1.27
N ILE A 85 -7.58 17.25 2.22
CA ILE A 85 -8.03 18.09 3.34
C ILE A 85 -7.77 17.38 4.67
N THR A 86 -7.65 18.15 5.73
CA THR A 86 -7.63 17.62 7.09
C THR A 86 -9.01 17.09 7.45
N MET A 87 -9.11 15.82 7.85
CA MET A 87 -10.35 15.23 8.35
C MET A 87 -10.06 14.40 9.59
N LEU A 88 -10.07 15.08 10.74
CA LEU A 88 -9.78 14.44 12.02
C LEU A 88 -10.97 13.61 12.53
N GLU A 89 -10.66 12.61 13.33
CA GLU A 89 -11.65 11.76 13.97
C GLU A 89 -12.10 12.37 15.29
N HIS A 90 -13.41 12.54 15.43
CA HIS A 90 -14.01 13.04 16.65
C HIS A 90 -14.42 11.84 17.50
N SER A 91 -13.61 11.51 18.51
CA SER A 91 -13.96 10.53 19.54
C SER A 91 -14.72 11.25 20.65
N GLY A 92 -15.93 10.79 20.98
CA GLY A 92 -16.78 11.38 22.02
C GLY A 92 -16.10 11.37 23.39
N GLY A 93 -15.38 12.44 23.71
CA GLY A 93 -14.61 12.59 24.95
C GLY A 93 -13.34 13.43 24.79
N ASP A 94 -12.75 13.50 23.60
CA ASP A 94 -11.57 14.32 23.35
C ASP A 94 -11.98 15.75 22.95
N MET A 95 -11.43 16.76 23.63
CA MET A 95 -11.55 18.16 23.19
C MET A 95 -10.66 18.37 21.97
N GLY A 96 -11.22 18.13 20.77
CA GLY A 96 -10.55 18.31 19.49
C GLY A 96 -10.54 17.05 18.63
N GLY A 97 -10.14 17.20 17.36
CA GLY A 97 -10.03 16.07 16.44
C GLY A 97 -8.74 15.28 16.64
N THR A 98 -8.82 13.96 16.51
CA THR A 98 -7.67 13.03 16.61
C THR A 98 -7.24 12.49 15.25
N MET A 99 -6.01 11.99 15.15
CA MET A 99 -5.50 11.33 13.94
C MET A 99 -6.23 9.99 13.72
N ARG A 100 -6.51 9.62 12.46
CA ARG A 100 -7.00 8.28 12.12
C ARG A 100 -5.89 7.27 12.37
N LEU A 101 -6.08 6.45 13.41
CA LEU A 101 -5.06 5.55 13.93
C LEU A 101 -5.61 4.16 14.25
N GLY A 102 -4.81 3.14 13.93
CA GLY A 102 -5.08 1.75 14.29
C GLY A 102 -5.78 0.95 13.20
N ARG A 103 -6.30 -0.23 13.55
CA ARG A 103 -7.04 -1.07 12.61
C ARG A 103 -8.41 -0.48 12.32
N ARG A 104 -8.77 -0.36 11.05
CA ARG A 104 -10.09 0.08 10.60
C ARG A 104 -10.56 -0.80 9.45
N ALA A 105 -11.88 -0.94 9.36
CA ALA A 105 -12.51 -1.61 8.26
C ALA A 105 -12.61 -0.68 7.04
N THR A 106 -12.30 -1.23 5.88
CA THR A 106 -12.48 -0.62 4.56
C THR A 106 -13.45 -1.49 3.76
N GLU A 107 -14.54 -0.90 3.27
CA GLU A 107 -15.51 -1.58 2.40
C GLU A 107 -15.15 -1.37 0.93
N PHE A 108 -15.22 -2.43 0.14
CA PHE A 108 -15.13 -2.34 -1.31
C PHE A 108 -16.40 -1.73 -1.90
N LEU A 109 -16.24 -0.78 -2.81
CA LEU A 109 -17.33 -0.12 -3.52
C LEU A 109 -17.72 -0.82 -4.82
N THR A 110 -16.83 -1.67 -5.34
CA THR A 110 -17.00 -2.44 -6.56
C THR A 110 -16.24 -3.76 -6.43
N THR A 111 -16.75 -4.80 -7.09
CA THR A 111 -16.04 -6.09 -7.25
C THR A 111 -15.16 -6.10 -8.51
N ASP A 112 -15.34 -5.11 -9.39
CA ASP A 112 -14.56 -4.92 -10.61
C ASP A 112 -13.34 -4.04 -10.28
N CYS A 113 -12.38 -4.62 -9.54
CA CYS A 113 -11.10 -4.00 -9.23
C CYS A 113 -10.05 -5.05 -8.83
N ILE A 114 -8.77 -4.72 -9.07
CA ILE A 114 -7.65 -5.65 -8.85
C ILE A 114 -7.52 -5.98 -7.36
N LEU A 115 -7.68 -4.99 -6.48
CA LEU A 115 -7.57 -5.19 -5.05
C LEU A 115 -8.63 -6.16 -4.52
N TYR A 116 -9.87 -6.13 -5.03
CA TYR A 116 -10.92 -7.04 -4.57
C TYR A 116 -10.52 -8.50 -4.81
N ASP A 117 -9.97 -8.82 -5.97
CA ASP A 117 -9.49 -10.16 -6.28
C ASP A 117 -8.26 -10.55 -5.44
N LEU A 118 -7.30 -9.63 -5.27
CA LEU A 118 -6.09 -9.90 -4.48
C LEU A 118 -6.38 -10.09 -2.98
N TYR A 119 -7.40 -9.41 -2.44
CA TYR A 119 -7.88 -9.58 -1.08
C TYR A 119 -8.84 -10.78 -0.92
N GLY A 120 -8.95 -11.63 -1.93
CA GLY A 120 -9.73 -12.88 -1.85
C GLY A 120 -11.24 -12.69 -1.93
N LYS A 121 -11.70 -11.62 -2.60
CA LYS A 121 -13.12 -11.32 -2.84
C LYS A 121 -13.93 -11.08 -1.57
N ASN A 122 -13.28 -10.56 -0.55
CA ASN A 122 -13.93 -10.14 0.69
C ASN A 122 -14.55 -8.75 0.53
N GLN A 123 -15.81 -8.57 0.93
CA GLN A 123 -16.52 -7.29 0.83
C GLN A 123 -15.89 -6.19 1.70
N SER A 124 -15.22 -6.58 2.78
CA SER A 124 -14.59 -5.70 3.76
C SER A 124 -13.22 -6.24 4.12
N ILE A 125 -12.25 -5.35 4.32
CA ILE A 125 -10.89 -5.67 4.79
C ILE A 125 -10.56 -4.84 6.02
N GLU A 126 -9.64 -5.33 6.85
CA GLU A 126 -9.13 -4.57 7.99
C GLU A 126 -7.66 -4.25 7.81
N GLU A 127 -7.33 -2.96 7.77
CA GLU A 127 -5.96 -2.48 7.60
C GLU A 127 -5.60 -1.41 8.64
N ARG A 128 -4.31 -1.14 8.77
CA ARG A 128 -3.81 -0.17 9.77
C ARG A 128 -3.61 1.22 9.16
N HIS A 129 -4.20 2.23 9.80
CA HIS A 129 -4.06 3.63 9.40
C HIS A 129 -3.21 4.42 10.40
N ARG A 130 -2.53 5.45 9.88
CA ARG A 130 -1.78 6.44 10.66
C ARG A 130 -1.61 7.74 9.87
N HIS A 131 -2.69 8.50 9.74
CA HIS A 131 -2.68 9.75 8.96
C HIS A 131 -3.78 10.72 9.42
N ARG A 132 -3.69 12.00 9.02
CA ARG A 132 -4.63 13.07 9.40
C ARG A 132 -5.39 13.66 8.21
N TYR A 133 -4.93 13.37 7.01
CA TYR A 133 -5.37 14.01 5.79
C TYR A 133 -6.04 12.98 4.89
N GLU A 134 -7.16 13.37 4.30
CA GLU A 134 -7.99 12.54 3.45
C GLU A 134 -8.19 13.21 2.09
N ILE A 135 -8.51 12.41 1.08
CA ILE A 135 -8.98 12.98 -0.19
C ILE A 135 -10.32 13.68 0.06
N ASN A 136 -10.44 14.92 -0.40
CA ASN A 136 -11.65 15.71 -0.24
C ASN A 136 -12.84 15.04 -0.95
N PRO A 137 -13.90 14.63 -0.23
CA PRO A 137 -15.05 13.97 -0.85
C PRO A 137 -15.72 14.80 -1.95
N ALA A 138 -15.61 16.13 -1.90
CA ALA A 138 -16.19 17.02 -2.91
C ALA A 138 -15.56 16.84 -4.31
N VAL A 139 -14.27 16.45 -4.40
CA VAL A 139 -13.59 16.26 -5.69
C VAL A 139 -13.67 14.82 -6.21
N VAL A 140 -13.95 13.86 -5.32
CA VAL A 140 -13.93 12.42 -5.62
C VAL A 140 -14.84 12.03 -6.81
N PRO A 141 -16.09 12.53 -6.93
CA PRO A 141 -16.94 12.18 -8.07
C PRO A 141 -16.33 12.61 -9.41
N LYS A 142 -15.70 13.79 -9.48
CA LYS A 142 -15.04 14.32 -10.68
C LYS A 142 -13.81 13.48 -11.07
N LEU A 143 -12.98 13.11 -10.09
CA LEU A 143 -11.81 12.26 -10.32
C LEU A 143 -12.22 10.84 -10.78
N THR A 144 -13.26 10.27 -10.15
CA THR A 144 -13.81 8.95 -10.50
C THR A 144 -14.33 8.94 -11.93
N ALA A 145 -15.15 9.93 -12.30
CA ALA A 145 -15.70 10.05 -13.65
C ALA A 145 -14.63 10.22 -14.73
N ALA A 146 -13.48 10.82 -14.38
CA ALA A 146 -12.33 10.97 -15.27
C ALA A 146 -11.42 9.72 -15.36
N GLY A 147 -11.67 8.68 -14.56
CA GLY A 147 -11.00 7.38 -14.65
C GLY A 147 -10.17 6.97 -13.42
N LEU A 148 -9.98 7.86 -12.44
CA LEU A 148 -9.33 7.51 -11.17
C LEU A 148 -10.38 6.97 -10.19
N ARG A 149 -10.65 5.67 -10.26
CA ARG A 149 -11.75 4.99 -9.56
C ARG A 149 -11.42 4.79 -8.09
N PHE A 150 -12.22 5.37 -7.20
CA PHE A 150 -12.13 5.11 -5.76
C PHE A 150 -12.91 3.84 -5.42
N VAL A 151 -12.19 2.76 -5.18
CA VAL A 151 -12.76 1.40 -5.08
C VAL A 151 -12.97 0.94 -3.64
N GLY A 152 -12.51 1.70 -2.66
CA GLY A 152 -12.64 1.36 -1.25
C GLY A 152 -12.89 2.58 -0.38
N MET A 153 -13.75 2.42 0.63
CA MET A 153 -14.08 3.49 1.57
C MET A 153 -14.13 3.02 3.03
N GLY A 154 -13.82 3.95 3.93
CA GLY A 154 -14.02 3.82 5.36
C GLY A 154 -15.04 4.83 5.89
N VAL A 155 -15.54 4.55 7.09
CA VAL A 155 -16.36 5.48 7.90
C VAL A 155 -15.77 5.61 9.30
N ASP A 156 -16.25 6.60 10.04
CA ASP A 156 -15.91 6.73 11.47
C ASP A 156 -16.67 5.69 12.30
N GLN A 157 -15.94 5.07 13.23
CA GLN A 157 -16.51 4.21 14.28
C GLN A 157 -16.71 5.08 15.52
N THR A 158 -17.88 4.99 16.18
CA THR A 158 -18.10 5.73 17.43
C THR A 158 -17.56 4.93 18.62
N LYS A 159 -16.86 5.61 19.55
CA LYS A 159 -16.49 4.98 20.82
C LYS A 159 -17.66 5.00 21.78
N ASN A 160 -18.36 3.87 21.81
CA ASN A 160 -18.84 3.16 23.00
C ASN A 160 -19.08 1.71 22.53
N ASN A 161 -18.13 0.82 22.80
CA ASN A 161 -18.11 -0.61 22.41
C ASN A 161 -17.94 -0.96 20.92
N GLY A 162 -17.37 -0.07 20.09
CA GLY A 162 -17.18 -0.35 18.65
C GLY A 162 -18.45 -0.20 17.82
N ASN A 163 -19.48 0.45 18.37
CA ASN A 163 -20.73 0.70 17.66
C ASN A 163 -20.52 1.74 16.55
N ILE A 164 -21.09 1.48 15.39
CA ILE A 164 -21.07 2.36 14.22
C ILE A 164 -22.26 3.32 14.35
N SER A 165 -22.06 4.62 14.07
CA SER A 165 -23.17 5.58 14.11
C SER A 165 -24.24 5.22 13.08
N VAL A 166 -25.49 5.65 13.31
CA VAL A 166 -26.60 5.41 12.38
C VAL A 166 -26.31 5.98 10.99
N SER A 167 -25.65 7.14 10.92
CA SER A 167 -25.24 7.76 9.66
C SER A 167 -24.14 6.97 8.94
N SER A 168 -23.14 6.48 9.68
CA SER A 168 -22.12 5.57 9.15
C SER A 168 -22.74 4.25 8.66
N ILE A 169 -23.73 3.69 9.37
CA ILE A 169 -24.47 2.50 8.92
C ILE A 169 -25.20 2.77 7.59
N ALA A 170 -25.82 3.95 7.44
CA ALA A 170 -26.49 4.32 6.20
C ALA A 170 -25.51 4.40 5.02
N LEU A 171 -24.32 4.95 5.24
CA LEU A 171 -23.25 4.99 4.24
C LEU A 171 -22.77 3.57 3.88
N LEU A 172 -22.56 2.71 4.87
CA LEU A 172 -22.15 1.31 4.63
C LEU A 172 -23.20 0.52 3.85
N LYS A 173 -24.49 0.80 4.05
CA LYS A 173 -25.56 0.22 3.23
C LYS A 173 -25.39 0.62 1.77
N ILE A 174 -25.21 1.91 1.49
CA ILE A 174 -24.96 2.40 0.14
C ILE A 174 -23.69 1.79 -0.44
N ALA A 175 -22.60 1.71 0.33
CA ALA A 175 -21.34 1.11 -0.08
C ALA A 175 -21.48 -0.35 -0.53
N ARG A 176 -22.41 -1.10 0.07
CA ARG A 176 -22.70 -2.50 -0.24
C ARG A 176 -23.79 -2.69 -1.30
N GLU A 177 -24.45 -1.61 -1.75
CA GLU A 177 -25.44 -1.70 -2.83
C GLU A 177 -24.76 -2.23 -4.10
N ALA A 178 -25.42 -3.18 -4.77
CA ALA A 178 -24.97 -3.68 -6.06
C ALA A 178 -24.94 -2.53 -7.08
N ILE A 179 -23.89 -2.49 -7.89
CA ILE A 179 -23.77 -1.51 -8.97
C ILE A 179 -24.74 -1.92 -10.09
N LYS A 180 -25.61 -0.99 -10.47
CA LYS A 180 -26.46 -1.08 -11.66
C LYS A 180 -25.79 -0.28 -12.78
N ASP A 181 -26.15 -0.51 -14.05
CA ASP A 181 -25.74 0.36 -15.17
C ASP A 181 -24.22 0.52 -15.37
N GLY A 182 -23.44 -0.49 -15.00
CA GLY A 182 -21.99 -0.54 -15.22
C GLY A 182 -21.22 0.64 -14.63
N GLU A 183 -20.32 1.24 -15.43
CA GLU A 183 -19.47 2.36 -15.00
C GLU A 183 -20.28 3.57 -14.52
N GLN A 184 -21.39 3.90 -15.20
CA GLN A 184 -22.17 5.08 -14.83
C GLN A 184 -22.83 4.90 -13.46
N GLY A 185 -23.33 3.71 -13.15
CA GLY A 185 -23.88 3.46 -11.82
C GLY A 185 -22.82 3.38 -10.73
N PHE A 186 -21.58 2.96 -11.05
CA PHE A 186 -20.46 3.07 -10.11
C PHE A 186 -20.16 4.54 -9.77
N ILE A 187 -20.05 5.41 -10.78
CA ILE A 187 -19.85 6.84 -10.59
C ILE A 187 -20.99 7.46 -9.77
N ASN A 188 -22.24 7.10 -10.08
CA ASN A 188 -23.42 7.59 -9.35
C ASN A 188 -23.42 7.13 -7.89
N LYS A 189 -23.00 5.89 -7.63
CA LYS A 189 -22.86 5.35 -6.27
C LYS A 189 -21.82 6.12 -5.46
N VAL A 190 -20.64 6.38 -6.04
CA VAL A 190 -19.58 7.18 -5.41
C VAL A 190 -20.08 8.60 -5.13
N LYS A 191 -20.76 9.23 -6.09
CA LYS A 191 -21.37 10.55 -5.90
C LYS A 191 -22.36 10.58 -4.74
N LYS A 192 -23.31 9.63 -4.71
CA LYS A 192 -24.31 9.48 -3.65
C LYS A 192 -23.67 9.31 -2.26
N LEU A 193 -22.55 8.59 -2.17
CA LEU A 193 -21.81 8.43 -0.92
C LEU A 193 -21.23 9.77 -0.43
N CYS A 194 -20.55 10.51 -1.31
CA CYS A 194 -19.96 11.81 -0.99
C CYS A 194 -21.03 12.83 -0.56
N GLU A 195 -22.13 12.95 -1.32
CA GLU A 195 -23.26 13.85 -1.00
C GLU A 195 -23.89 13.48 0.35
N ARG A 196 -24.13 12.19 0.60
CA ARG A 196 -24.72 11.73 1.86
C ARG A 196 -23.82 11.97 3.06
N GLY A 197 -22.50 11.84 2.88
CA GLY A 197 -21.51 12.15 3.91
C GLY A 197 -21.58 13.61 4.34
N GLU A 198 -21.67 14.52 3.38
CA GLU A 198 -21.82 15.96 3.62
C GLU A 198 -23.13 16.28 4.34
N GLU A 199 -24.28 15.79 3.84
CA GLU A 199 -25.60 16.03 4.45
C GLU A 199 -25.68 15.60 5.92
N THR A 200 -25.04 14.47 6.24
CA THR A 200 -25.11 13.87 7.58
C THR A 200 -23.93 14.26 8.46
N ASN A 201 -23.07 15.17 8.00
CA ASN A 201 -21.79 15.52 8.62
C ASN A 201 -21.00 14.26 9.05
N THR A 202 -21.10 13.21 8.24
CA THR A 202 -20.49 11.91 8.50
C THR A 202 -19.34 11.73 7.55
N ALA A 203 -18.19 11.42 8.13
CA ALA A 203 -16.96 11.44 7.38
C ALA A 203 -16.86 10.24 6.42
N VAL A 204 -16.92 10.53 5.12
CA VAL A 204 -16.66 9.57 4.04
C VAL A 204 -15.17 9.64 3.72
N ARG A 205 -14.47 8.52 3.89
CA ARG A 205 -13.02 8.43 3.70
C ARG A 205 -12.74 7.50 2.54
N MET A 206 -12.15 8.01 1.47
CA MET A 206 -11.75 7.17 0.35
C MET A 206 -10.37 6.59 0.63
N GLU A 207 -10.30 5.27 0.72
CA GLU A 207 -9.12 4.56 1.27
C GLU A 207 -8.36 3.75 0.22
N MET A 208 -9.00 3.46 -0.92
CA MET A 208 -8.38 2.73 -2.03
C MET A 208 -8.76 3.34 -3.37
N VAL A 209 -7.79 3.44 -4.27
CA VAL A 209 -7.97 3.99 -5.61
C VAL A 209 -7.25 3.14 -6.65
N GLU A 210 -7.89 2.97 -7.80
CA GLU A 210 -7.34 2.30 -8.98
C GLU A 210 -7.53 3.17 -10.22
N LEU A 211 -6.53 3.21 -11.10
CA LEU A 211 -6.69 3.87 -12.39
C LEU A 211 -7.27 2.91 -13.43
N LYS A 212 -8.35 3.31 -14.08
CA LYS A 212 -8.97 2.57 -15.18
C LYS A 212 -7.97 2.38 -16.34
N ASP A 213 -8.02 1.20 -16.96
CA ASP A 213 -7.21 0.80 -18.13
C ASP A 213 -5.68 0.80 -17.92
N HIS A 214 -5.20 0.89 -16.67
CA HIS A 214 -3.77 0.83 -16.35
C HIS A 214 -3.39 -0.55 -15.76
N PRO A 215 -2.26 -1.17 -16.15
CA PRO A 215 -1.91 -2.54 -15.76
C PRO A 215 -1.86 -2.77 -14.24
N TYR A 216 -1.36 -1.78 -13.50
CA TYR A 216 -1.44 -1.73 -12.04
C TYR A 216 -1.12 -0.31 -11.55
N PHE A 217 -2.13 0.49 -11.24
CA PHE A 217 -1.94 1.80 -10.61
C PHE A 217 -2.86 1.88 -9.41
N VAL A 218 -2.29 1.56 -8.25
CA VAL A 218 -3.03 1.42 -7.00
C VAL A 218 -2.55 2.49 -6.02
N GLY A 219 -3.48 3.14 -5.35
CA GLY A 219 -3.22 3.96 -4.17
C GLY A 219 -4.02 3.45 -2.99
N VAL A 220 -3.38 3.37 -1.82
CA VAL A 220 -4.03 2.98 -0.56
C VAL A 220 -3.70 4.00 0.52
N GLN A 221 -4.67 4.27 1.39
CA GLN A 221 -4.49 5.22 2.48
C GLN A 221 -4.01 4.56 3.78
N TYR A 222 -4.28 3.26 3.95
CA TYR A 222 -3.69 2.45 5.00
C TYR A 222 -2.22 2.09 4.70
N HIS A 223 -1.57 1.47 5.68
CA HIS A 223 -0.18 1.02 5.64
C HIS A 223 -0.12 -0.51 5.54
N PRO A 224 -0.09 -1.07 4.31
CA PRO A 224 -0.04 -2.53 4.11
C PRO A 224 1.27 -3.14 4.60
N GLU A 225 2.29 -2.33 4.90
CA GLU A 225 3.54 -2.81 5.50
C GLU A 225 3.33 -3.45 6.88
N TYR A 226 2.32 -3.02 7.63
CA TYR A 226 2.09 -3.51 8.99
C TYR A 226 1.34 -4.84 9.06
N THR A 227 0.72 -5.27 7.96
CA THR A 227 -0.08 -6.50 7.87
C THR A 227 0.59 -7.56 6.99
N SER A 228 1.72 -7.24 6.37
CA SER A 228 2.50 -8.18 5.56
C SER A 228 3.31 -9.15 6.42
N HIS A 229 3.24 -10.44 6.10
CA HIS A 229 4.03 -11.51 6.74
C HIS A 229 4.78 -12.36 5.70
N PRO A 230 5.86 -13.07 6.07
CA PRO A 230 6.64 -13.89 5.13
C PRO A 230 5.81 -14.96 4.40
N LEU A 231 4.81 -15.54 5.08
CA LEU A 231 3.93 -16.57 4.52
C LEU A 231 2.67 -16.00 3.86
N SER A 232 2.36 -14.73 4.12
CA SER A 232 1.17 -14.05 3.62
C SER A 232 1.55 -12.60 3.29
N PRO A 233 2.13 -12.35 2.09
CA PRO A 233 2.52 -11.01 1.68
C PRO A 233 1.27 -10.14 1.53
N SER A 234 1.36 -8.86 1.92
CA SER A 234 0.19 -7.99 1.80
C SER A 234 -0.28 -7.91 0.32
N PRO A 235 -1.60 -7.97 0.05
CA PRO A 235 -2.13 -7.98 -1.31
C PRO A 235 -1.65 -6.83 -2.22
N PRO A 236 -1.53 -5.57 -1.77
CA PRO A 236 -1.02 -4.49 -2.62
C PRO A 236 0.43 -4.70 -3.07
N PHE A 237 1.31 -5.19 -2.19
CA PHE A 237 2.69 -5.50 -2.59
C PHE A 237 2.77 -6.68 -3.54
N LEU A 238 2.00 -7.75 -3.28
CA LEU A 238 1.94 -8.90 -4.16
C LEU A 238 1.48 -8.49 -5.57
N GLY A 239 0.41 -7.71 -5.66
CA GLY A 239 -0.10 -7.16 -6.92
C GLY A 239 0.95 -6.35 -7.68
N LEU A 240 1.68 -5.48 -6.99
CA LEU A 240 2.75 -4.67 -7.60
C LEU A 240 3.85 -5.52 -8.22
N ILE A 241 4.31 -6.58 -7.52
CA ILE A 241 5.36 -7.47 -8.01
C ILE A 241 4.85 -8.30 -9.19
N LEU A 242 3.66 -8.88 -9.09
CA LEU A 242 3.02 -9.64 -10.16
C LEU A 242 2.82 -8.80 -11.43
N ALA A 243 2.38 -7.55 -11.28
CA ALA A 243 2.22 -6.63 -12.40
C ALA A 243 3.59 -6.30 -13.04
N SER A 244 4.62 -6.17 -12.22
CA SER A 244 5.98 -5.85 -12.68
C SER A 244 6.64 -7.02 -13.40
N SER A 245 6.29 -8.27 -13.07
CA SER A 245 6.76 -9.47 -13.75
C SER A 245 5.86 -9.92 -14.90
N GLY A 246 4.74 -9.22 -15.16
CA GLY A 246 3.78 -9.59 -16.21
C GLY A 246 2.94 -10.83 -15.86
N GLN A 247 2.85 -11.19 -14.58
CA GLN A 247 2.17 -12.40 -14.09
C GLN A 247 0.84 -12.12 -13.40
N LEU A 248 0.44 -10.86 -13.26
CA LEU A 248 -0.79 -10.47 -12.55
C LEU A 248 -2.02 -11.18 -13.11
N GLN A 249 -2.27 -11.07 -14.42
CA GLN A 249 -3.47 -11.67 -15.01
C GLN A 249 -3.50 -13.18 -14.83
N SER A 250 -2.38 -13.88 -15.07
CA SER A 250 -2.30 -15.33 -14.86
C SER A 250 -2.50 -15.75 -13.41
N PHE A 251 -2.10 -14.91 -12.46
CA PHE A 251 -2.35 -15.12 -11.04
C PHE A 251 -3.84 -14.95 -10.70
N LEU A 252 -4.47 -13.86 -11.17
CA LEU A 252 -5.89 -13.59 -10.95
C LEU A 252 -6.79 -14.67 -11.58
N ASP A 253 -6.44 -15.13 -12.78
CA ASP A 253 -7.13 -16.21 -13.49
C ASP A 253 -6.83 -17.61 -12.90
N LYS A 254 -5.93 -17.70 -11.91
CA LYS A 254 -5.44 -18.94 -11.30
C LYS A 254 -4.81 -19.93 -12.29
N THR A 255 -4.40 -19.45 -13.46
CA THR A 255 -3.70 -20.27 -14.48
C THR A 255 -2.24 -20.48 -14.13
N ARG A 256 -1.64 -19.54 -13.37
CA ARG A 256 -0.27 -19.66 -12.89
C ARG A 256 -0.12 -19.00 -11.53
N VAL A 257 0.10 -19.82 -10.50
CA VAL A 257 0.42 -19.34 -9.16
C VAL A 257 1.95 -19.46 -8.96
N PRO A 258 2.65 -18.39 -8.54
CA PRO A 258 4.08 -18.45 -8.26
C PRO A 258 4.41 -19.55 -7.24
N SER A 259 5.50 -20.29 -7.49
CA SER A 259 5.91 -21.45 -6.68
C SER A 259 5.98 -21.20 -5.17
N PRO A 260 6.48 -20.06 -4.65
CA PRO A 260 6.45 -19.80 -3.21
C PRO A 260 5.02 -19.77 -2.66
N VAL A 261 4.06 -19.21 -3.41
CA VAL A 261 2.65 -19.07 -2.99
C VAL A 261 1.93 -20.42 -3.00
N ASN A 262 2.20 -21.27 -3.99
CA ASN A 262 1.66 -22.65 -4.01
C ASN A 262 2.12 -23.46 -2.81
N LEU A 263 3.42 -23.36 -2.45
CA LEU A 263 3.97 -24.07 -1.30
C LEU A 263 3.25 -23.67 0.01
N PHE A 264 2.82 -22.41 0.14
CA PHE A 264 2.10 -21.94 1.32
C PHE A 264 0.65 -22.43 1.38
N HIS A 265 -0.07 -22.44 0.26
CA HIS A 265 -1.43 -23.01 0.20
C HIS A 265 -1.45 -24.50 0.58
N ASP A 266 -0.45 -25.27 0.13
CA ASP A 266 -0.32 -26.68 0.49
C ASP A 266 -0.08 -26.86 2.00
N VAL A 267 0.71 -25.99 2.62
CA VAL A 267 0.97 -26.01 4.08
C VAL A 267 -0.27 -25.62 4.91
N GLU A 268 -1.07 -24.64 4.46
CA GLU A 268 -2.32 -24.26 5.14
C GLU A 268 -3.40 -25.37 5.03
N SER A 269 -3.48 -26.03 3.87
CA SER A 269 -4.42 -27.14 3.63
C SER A 269 -4.05 -28.43 4.38
N THR A 270 -2.80 -28.57 4.83
CA THR A 270 -2.29 -29.75 5.56
C THR A 270 -2.33 -29.61 7.08
N THR A 271 -3.18 -28.73 7.62
CA THR A 271 -3.42 -28.60 9.08
C THR A 271 -4.19 -29.81 9.69
N LYS A 272 -3.62 -31.01 9.57
CA LYS A 272 -3.56 -31.96 10.70
C LYS A 272 -2.19 -31.75 11.37
N PRO A 273 -2.12 -31.66 12.70
CA PRO A 273 -0.87 -31.34 13.37
C PRO A 273 0.11 -32.49 13.20
N THR A 274 1.03 -32.37 12.25
CA THR A 274 2.17 -33.27 12.20
C THR A 274 3.14 -32.77 13.27
N LYS A 275 3.23 -33.52 14.38
CA LYS A 275 4.22 -33.26 15.43
C LYS A 275 5.61 -33.28 14.78
N PHE A 276 6.24 -32.11 14.67
CA PHE A 276 7.67 -32.04 14.46
C PHE A 276 8.36 -32.56 15.72
N HIS A 277 8.82 -33.81 15.68
CA HIS A 277 9.72 -34.33 16.71
C HIS A 277 11.09 -33.67 16.51
N TYR A 278 11.42 -32.74 17.40
CA TYR A 278 12.77 -32.20 17.54
C TYR A 278 13.64 -33.32 18.13
N LEU A 279 14.58 -33.86 17.35
CA LEU A 279 15.66 -34.68 17.91
C LEU A 279 16.70 -33.74 18.54
N PRO A 280 17.07 -33.91 19.82
CA PRO A 280 18.10 -33.09 20.43
C PRO A 280 19.48 -33.46 19.87
N SER A 281 20.31 -32.46 19.59
CA SER A 281 21.71 -32.68 19.23
C SER A 281 22.50 -33.18 20.44
N ALA A 282 23.04 -34.40 20.37
CA ALA A 282 24.08 -34.87 21.29
C ALA A 282 25.45 -34.73 20.62
N GLY A 283 26.37 -34.04 21.30
CA GLY A 283 27.75 -33.87 20.89
C GLY A 283 28.60 -35.14 21.01
N ASN A 284 29.64 -35.17 20.17
CA ASN A 284 30.85 -35.99 20.15
C ASN A 284 31.03 -37.13 21.18
N SER A 285 31.24 -38.36 20.67
CA SER A 285 32.39 -39.21 21.05
C SER A 285 32.54 -40.45 20.14
N SER A 286 33.75 -40.61 19.59
CA SER A 286 34.50 -41.86 19.27
C SER A 286 33.85 -43.04 18.52
N ALA A 287 34.46 -43.32 17.36
CA ALA A 287 34.86 -44.62 16.77
C ALA A 287 33.96 -45.87 16.94
N SER A 288 33.60 -46.50 15.81
CA SER A 288 33.95 -47.90 15.46
C SER A 288 33.40 -48.29 14.09
N LEU A 289 34.21 -49.02 13.32
CA LEU A 289 33.85 -49.71 12.08
C LEU A 289 32.65 -50.65 12.27
N LEU A 290 31.87 -50.87 11.20
CA LEU A 290 31.60 -52.20 10.63
C LEU A 290 30.87 -52.07 9.27
N THR A 291 31.64 -52.39 8.22
CA THR A 291 31.29 -53.08 6.96
C THR A 291 29.83 -53.24 6.56
N LEU A 292 29.50 -52.82 5.32
CA LEU A 292 28.62 -53.58 4.44
C LEU A 292 29.24 -53.71 3.04
N ASN A 293 29.23 -54.96 2.59
CA ASN A 293 29.82 -55.49 1.37
C ASN A 293 28.99 -55.12 0.12
N ASP A 294 29.73 -54.72 -0.90
CA ASP A 294 29.77 -55.26 -2.26
C ASP A 294 28.52 -55.33 -3.18
N ASN A 295 28.79 -54.77 -4.37
CA ASN A 295 28.41 -55.22 -5.71
C ASN A 295 26.97 -55.07 -6.22
N SER A 296 26.79 -54.12 -7.15
CA SER A 296 26.80 -54.50 -8.58
C SER A 296 27.11 -53.29 -9.49
N LYS A 297 27.96 -53.57 -10.48
CA LYS A 297 28.54 -52.68 -11.49
C LYS A 297 27.66 -52.59 -12.75
N HIS A 298 28.02 -51.62 -13.59
CA HIS A 298 27.82 -51.43 -15.04
C HIS A 298 26.97 -50.19 -15.37
N HIS A 299 27.35 -49.26 -16.24
CA HIS A 299 28.54 -49.13 -17.08
C HIS A 299 28.72 -47.66 -17.50
N SER A 300 29.94 -47.36 -17.95
CA SER A 300 30.54 -46.05 -18.22
C SER A 300 30.25 -45.46 -19.60
N SER A 301 30.14 -44.12 -19.68
CA SER A 301 30.83 -43.23 -20.64
C SER A 301 30.59 -41.79 -20.12
N GLY A 302 31.54 -40.84 -20.03
CA GLY A 302 32.79 -40.66 -20.75
C GLY A 302 32.65 -39.50 -21.75
N ALA A 303 32.44 -38.27 -21.27
CA ALA A 303 32.58 -37.07 -22.10
C ALA A 303 32.94 -35.84 -21.25
N ASP A 304 34.17 -35.37 -21.44
CA ASP A 304 34.72 -34.11 -20.96
C ASP A 304 33.96 -32.90 -21.51
N LEU A 305 33.59 -31.96 -20.64
CA LEU A 305 33.24 -30.59 -21.04
C LEU A 305 33.87 -29.59 -20.06
N LYS A 306 34.94 -28.96 -20.56
CA LYS A 306 35.66 -27.82 -19.97
C LYS A 306 34.71 -26.63 -19.74
N VAL A 307 34.73 -26.10 -18.53
CA VAL A 307 34.09 -24.81 -18.17
C VAL A 307 35.11 -23.68 -18.38
N PRO A 308 34.80 -22.61 -19.14
CA PRO A 308 35.71 -21.46 -19.27
C PRO A 308 35.51 -20.42 -18.16
N GLY A 309 36.62 -20.11 -17.46
CA GLY A 309 37.11 -18.76 -17.17
C GLY A 309 36.20 -17.74 -16.47
N LEU A 310 36.32 -17.66 -15.14
CA LEU A 310 35.99 -16.48 -14.34
C LEU A 310 36.90 -15.30 -14.71
N ARG A 311 36.31 -14.17 -15.15
CA ARG A 311 37.01 -12.90 -15.38
C ARG A 311 36.99 -12.07 -14.09
N GLN A 312 38.16 -11.90 -13.48
CA GLN A 312 38.36 -11.05 -12.30
C GLN A 312 38.22 -9.56 -12.68
N GLN A 313 37.53 -8.78 -11.83
CA GLN A 313 37.53 -7.32 -11.89
C GLN A 313 38.63 -6.74 -10.98
N PRO A 314 39.24 -5.59 -11.34
CA PRO A 314 40.30 -4.97 -10.55
C PRO A 314 39.75 -4.16 -9.35
N SER A 315 40.47 -4.24 -8.24
CA SER A 315 40.24 -3.56 -6.96
C SER A 315 40.55 -2.05 -7.01
N PRO A 316 39.84 -1.19 -6.25
CA PRO A 316 40.20 0.21 -6.06
C PRO A 316 41.25 0.40 -4.93
N PRO A 317 42.05 1.49 -4.95
CA PRO A 317 43.10 1.74 -3.95
C PRO A 317 42.54 2.22 -2.61
N GLY A 318 43.25 1.87 -1.54
CA GLY A 318 42.81 2.02 -0.15
C GLY A 318 42.91 3.43 0.43
N SER A 319 42.01 3.68 1.39
CA SER A 319 42.11 4.74 2.39
C SER A 319 41.90 4.10 3.77
N GLU A 320 42.90 4.23 4.63
CA GLU A 320 42.92 3.71 6.00
C GLU A 320 41.83 4.38 6.85
N ASN A 321 40.93 3.57 7.43
CA ASN A 321 40.05 3.99 8.53
C ASN A 321 40.53 3.33 9.82
N LYS A 322 41.21 4.11 10.68
CA LYS A 322 41.47 3.73 12.09
C LYS A 322 40.15 3.78 12.87
N PRO A 323 39.89 2.82 13.77
CA PRO A 323 38.74 2.87 14.66
C PRO A 323 38.94 3.92 15.78
N PRO A 324 37.88 4.58 16.26
CA PRO A 324 38.00 5.51 17.38
C PRO A 324 38.19 4.75 18.69
N VAL A 325 39.18 5.19 19.48
CA VAL A 325 39.41 4.79 20.86
C VAL A 325 38.44 5.56 21.74
N PHE A 326 37.55 4.87 22.46
CA PHE A 326 36.72 5.46 23.51
C PHE A 326 37.50 5.43 24.83
N THR A 327 37.76 6.61 25.40
CA THR A 327 38.29 6.77 26.76
C THR A 327 37.15 7.23 27.66
N ILE A 328 36.87 6.46 28.71
CA ILE A 328 35.92 6.82 29.77
C ILE A 328 36.69 7.68 30.77
N THR A 329 36.25 8.91 31.00
CA THR A 329 36.68 9.74 32.13
C THR A 329 35.55 9.77 33.15
N GLU A 330 35.82 9.20 34.33
CA GLU A 330 35.03 9.43 35.54
C GLU A 330 35.33 10.84 36.04
N ASP A 331 34.30 11.69 36.18
CA ASP A 331 34.41 12.91 36.96
C ASP A 331 33.68 12.71 38.30
N HIS A 332 34.50 12.65 39.34
CA HIS A 332 34.11 12.88 40.73
C HIS A 332 34.28 14.37 41.04
N SER A 333 33.18 15.10 41.29
CA SER A 333 32.98 16.04 42.40
C SER A 333 31.63 16.72 42.32
#